data_AF-A0AAW0XTI4-F1
#
_entry.id   AF-A0AAW0XTI4-F1
#
_cell.length_a   1.000
_cell.length_b   1.000
_cell.length_c   1.000
_cell.angle_alpha   90.00
_cell.angle_beta   90.00
_cell.angle_gamma   90.00
#
_symmetry.space_group_name_H-M   'P 1'
#
loop_
_entity.id
_entity.type
_entity.pdbx_description
1 polymer ?
#
loop_
_entity_poly.entity_id
_entity_poly.type
_entity_poly.pdbx_seq_one_letter_code
_entity_poly.pdbx_strand_id
1 'polypeptide(L)'
;TRVGHPILATRNSTTALTKGTVGGGAASSTSGATAGAGASAAAGGAGAGSASAASKDDTTEAKDSSGRPLVPVNKNLGNVKAEHGAHPSMAFFQNRSLSLVDMYIDTSEPTENVGQIQFSMEYNFNEMTLILRIMQAKELPAKDLSGTSDPYVRVTLLPDKKHKLETKIKRRTLHPKWHETFYFEGFPIQKLQSRVLHLHVFDYDRFSRDDSIGEVHIPLCQVDFSEKNNTFWKALHPLEKNKCGEILTSLMYQPSTSQLTLTVIKCRNLKAKDINGKSDPYVKVWLYFGEKRIEKKKSEVQFCTLNPEFNFSVMFEVPWERIRECQLNVTIMDHDKVGRNEAIGKIMLGKAGSGTSETKHWSDMITKPRQNVVQWHRLKPE
;
A
#
# COMPACT_ATOMS: atom_id res chain seq x y z
N THR A 1 -12.66 22.69 -14.81
CA THR A 1 -11.81 22.11 -15.88
C THR A 1 -11.60 20.64 -15.55
N ARG A 2 -12.29 19.74 -16.26
CA ARG A 2 -12.25 18.28 -16.01
C ARG A 2 -10.88 17.76 -16.44
N VAL A 3 -10.09 17.23 -15.50
CA VAL A 3 -8.83 16.54 -15.81
C VAL A 3 -9.21 15.18 -16.41
N GLY A 4 -8.99 15.02 -17.72
CA GLY A 4 -9.18 13.76 -18.42
C GLY A 4 -8.20 12.71 -17.89
N HIS A 5 -8.72 11.52 -17.58
CA HIS A 5 -7.89 10.35 -17.32
C HIS A 5 -7.29 9.84 -18.65
N PRO A 6 -6.00 9.46 -18.69
CA PRO A 6 -5.41 8.89 -19.89
C PRO A 6 -6.05 7.53 -20.22
N ILE A 7 -6.31 7.33 -21.51
CA ILE A 7 -6.90 6.11 -22.07
C ILE A 7 -5.79 5.06 -22.17
N LEU A 8 -5.99 3.89 -21.54
CA LEU A 8 -5.10 2.73 -21.65
C LEU A 8 -5.60 1.85 -22.79
N ALA A 9 -4.80 1.67 -23.84
CA ALA A 9 -5.13 0.82 -24.97
C ALA A 9 -4.09 -0.31 -25.14
N THR A 10 -4.57 -1.55 -25.06
CA THR A 10 -3.81 -2.72 -25.52
C THR A 10 -4.15 -2.93 -27.00
N ARG A 11 -3.27 -2.56 -27.93
CA ARG A 11 -3.46 -2.87 -29.36
C ARG A 11 -2.86 -4.23 -29.70
N ASN A 12 -3.71 -5.22 -29.92
CA ASN A 12 -3.33 -6.50 -30.54
C ASN A 12 -3.31 -6.35 -32.06
N SER A 13 -2.17 -6.64 -32.69
CA SER A 13 -2.09 -6.80 -34.14
C SER A 13 -2.44 -8.25 -34.51
N THR A 14 -3.64 -8.47 -35.05
CA THR A 14 -3.97 -9.75 -35.72
C THR A 14 -4.82 -9.47 -36.97
N THR A 15 -4.29 -9.94 -38.08
CA THR A 15 -4.85 -10.00 -39.44
C THR A 15 -6.25 -10.60 -39.50
N ALA A 16 -7.10 -9.97 -40.32
CA ALA A 16 -8.48 -10.34 -40.59
C ALA A 16 -8.59 -11.65 -41.39
N LEU A 17 -9.57 -12.48 -41.04
CA LEU A 17 -10.18 -13.48 -41.91
C LEU A 17 -11.67 -13.60 -41.55
N THR A 18 -12.49 -13.56 -42.60
CA THR A 18 -13.95 -13.43 -42.64
C THR A 18 -14.69 -14.78 -42.61
N LYS A 19 -15.95 -14.73 -42.12
CA LYS A 19 -17.13 -15.63 -42.28
C LYS A 19 -17.78 -15.84 -40.91
N GLY A 20 -19.10 -15.86 -40.69
CA GLY A 20 -20.28 -15.75 -41.55
C GLY A 20 -21.51 -15.87 -40.64
N THR A 21 -22.59 -15.19 -41.03
CA THR A 21 -23.91 -15.10 -40.38
C THR A 21 -24.67 -16.43 -40.32
N VAL A 22 -25.47 -16.66 -39.25
CA VAL A 22 -26.87 -17.20 -39.11
C VAL A 22 -27.07 -17.34 -37.58
N GLY A 23 -28.14 -16.98 -36.86
CA GLY A 23 -29.54 -16.65 -37.14
C GLY A 23 -30.43 -17.43 -36.13
N GLY A 24 -31.35 -16.76 -35.43
CA GLY A 24 -32.55 -17.38 -34.83
C GLY A 24 -32.77 -17.33 -33.31
N GLY A 25 -33.69 -16.46 -32.85
CA GLY A 25 -35.04 -16.89 -32.44
C GLY A 25 -35.40 -17.13 -30.95
N ALA A 26 -36.38 -16.31 -30.48
CA ALA A 26 -37.48 -16.59 -29.53
C ALA A 26 -37.20 -16.65 -28.00
N ALA A 27 -37.76 -15.73 -27.18
CA ALA A 27 -39.08 -15.74 -26.49
C ALA A 27 -38.96 -16.41 -25.09
N SER A 28 -39.62 -16.05 -23.98
CA SER A 28 -40.80 -15.23 -23.65
C SER A 28 -40.89 -14.96 -22.13
N SER A 29 -41.54 -13.84 -21.78
CA SER A 29 -42.63 -13.65 -20.79
C SER A 29 -42.45 -13.78 -19.26
N THR A 30 -42.84 -12.67 -18.58
CA THR A 30 -43.77 -12.51 -17.40
C THR A 30 -43.38 -13.12 -16.05
N SER A 31 -43.69 -12.62 -14.86
CA SER A 31 -44.57 -11.60 -14.22
C SER A 31 -44.01 -11.45 -12.78
N GLY A 32 -44.17 -10.41 -11.95
CA GLY A 32 -45.34 -9.61 -11.56
C GLY A 32 -45.65 -9.84 -10.06
N ALA A 33 -45.54 -8.80 -9.22
CA ALA A 33 -46.25 -8.52 -7.92
C ALA A 33 -45.45 -7.45 -7.12
N THR A 34 -45.88 -6.20 -6.84
CA THR A 34 -46.92 -5.69 -5.91
C THR A 34 -46.82 -6.27 -4.48
N ALA A 35 -46.88 -5.55 -3.36
CA ALA A 35 -47.43 -4.23 -2.99
C ALA A 35 -46.72 -3.70 -1.71
N GLY A 36 -46.64 -2.37 -1.49
CA GLY A 36 -47.43 -1.66 -0.46
C GLY A 36 -46.54 -1.35 0.78
N ALA A 37 -46.69 -0.29 1.58
CA ALA A 37 -47.56 0.89 1.63
C ALA A 37 -47.01 1.84 2.75
N GLY A 38 -47.49 3.09 2.78
CA GLY A 38 -47.48 3.98 3.97
C GLY A 38 -46.43 5.12 3.92
N ALA A 39 -46.76 6.35 3.51
CA ALA A 39 -47.47 7.42 4.26
C ALA A 39 -46.66 7.94 5.48
N SER A 40 -46.50 9.23 5.80
CA SER A 40 -46.97 10.52 5.28
C SER A 40 -46.41 11.62 6.23
N ALA A 41 -46.17 12.83 5.71
CA ALA A 41 -46.50 14.19 6.26
C ALA A 41 -46.33 14.48 7.78
N ALA A 42 -45.98 15.67 8.29
CA ALA A 42 -45.71 17.01 7.79
C ALA A 42 -45.34 17.91 9.01
N ALA A 43 -45.01 19.17 8.71
CA ALA A 43 -44.95 20.37 9.57
C ALA A 43 -43.74 20.48 10.52
N GLY A 44 -43.04 21.62 10.67
CA GLY A 44 -43.33 23.01 10.31
C GLY A 44 -43.19 23.88 11.56
N GLY A 45 -42.41 24.97 11.52
CA GLY A 45 -42.45 25.99 12.58
C GLY A 45 -41.14 26.76 12.82
N ALA A 46 -41.19 28.05 12.50
CA ALA A 46 -40.16 29.08 12.59
C ALA A 46 -39.76 29.50 14.03
N GLY A 47 -38.64 30.24 14.14
CA GLY A 47 -38.31 30.97 15.37
C GLY A 47 -37.01 31.79 15.30
N ALA A 48 -37.15 33.05 14.88
CA ALA A 48 -36.38 34.28 15.11
C ALA A 48 -34.96 34.30 15.72
N GLY A 49 -34.15 35.23 15.20
CA GLY A 49 -32.77 35.49 15.60
C GLY A 49 -32.56 36.47 16.76
N SER A 50 -31.29 36.67 17.10
CA SER A 50 -30.74 37.88 17.72
C SER A 50 -29.22 37.94 17.47
N ALA A 51 -28.69 39.16 17.45
CA ALA A 51 -27.41 39.55 16.89
C ALA A 51 -26.33 39.83 17.96
N SER A 52 -25.11 39.98 17.43
CA SER A 52 -23.93 40.68 17.99
C SER A 52 -23.03 39.90 18.96
N ALA A 53 -21.76 39.72 18.59
CA ALA A 53 -20.65 40.56 19.04
C ALA A 53 -19.31 40.02 18.49
N ALA A 54 -18.46 40.93 18.03
CA ALA A 54 -17.14 40.68 17.49
C ALA A 54 -16.06 40.60 18.59
N SER A 55 -15.06 39.73 18.43
CA SER A 55 -13.70 39.84 19.03
C SER A 55 -12.76 38.98 18.16
N LYS A 56 -11.98 39.58 17.25
CA LYS A 56 -10.62 40.14 17.40
C LYS A 56 -9.56 39.12 17.85
N ASP A 57 -8.85 38.63 16.84
CA ASP A 57 -7.50 38.06 16.90
C ASP A 57 -6.51 39.03 17.56
N ASP A 58 -5.60 38.51 18.39
CA ASP A 58 -4.35 39.18 18.72
C ASP A 58 -3.22 38.13 18.78
N THR A 59 -2.35 38.16 17.78
CA THR A 59 -1.03 37.51 17.81
C THR A 59 0.00 38.62 17.60
N THR A 60 0.76 38.91 18.65
CA THR A 60 1.76 39.97 18.70
C THR A 60 3.05 39.56 17.98
N GLU A 61 3.40 40.25 16.89
CA GLU A 61 4.73 40.23 16.26
C GLU A 61 5.67 41.24 16.94
N ALA A 62 6.89 40.83 17.29
CA ALA A 62 7.94 41.71 17.79
C ALA A 62 8.67 42.43 16.63
N LYS A 63 8.81 43.77 16.72
CA LYS A 63 9.54 44.63 15.78
C LYS A 63 10.73 45.31 16.47
N ASP A 64 11.81 45.58 15.73
CA ASP A 64 12.93 46.40 16.21
C ASP A 64 12.65 47.92 16.09
N SER A 65 13.53 48.73 16.66
CA SER A 65 13.44 50.21 16.75
C SER A 65 13.56 50.96 15.40
N SER A 66 13.44 50.28 14.27
CA SER A 66 13.39 50.89 12.93
C SER A 66 12.27 50.33 12.02
N GLY A 67 11.41 49.45 12.55
CA GLY A 67 10.12 49.14 11.93
C GLY A 67 10.16 48.28 10.66
N ARG A 68 11.17 47.40 10.48
CA ARG A 68 11.18 46.39 9.38
C ARG A 68 11.06 44.95 9.90
N PRO A 69 10.42 44.02 9.17
CA PRO A 69 10.37 42.61 9.54
C PRO A 69 11.73 41.92 9.31
N LEU A 70 12.16 41.08 10.26
CA LEU A 70 13.37 40.26 10.14
C LEU A 70 13.08 39.01 9.31
N VAL A 71 13.74 38.89 8.15
CA VAL A 71 13.71 37.68 7.30
C VAL A 71 14.91 36.79 7.68
N PRO A 72 14.74 35.48 7.95
CA PRO A 72 15.88 34.60 8.16
C PRO A 72 16.60 34.36 6.82
N VAL A 73 17.83 34.83 6.75
CA VAL A 73 18.77 34.53 5.65
C VAL A 73 19.30 33.11 5.87
N ASN A 74 19.03 32.21 4.92
CA ASN A 74 19.84 31.01 4.75
C ASN A 74 20.64 31.14 3.45
N LYS A 75 21.97 31.27 3.59
CA LYS A 75 22.96 31.31 2.51
C LYS A 75 23.44 29.89 2.20
N ASN A 76 23.92 29.71 0.95
CA ASN A 76 24.52 28.54 0.29
C ASN A 76 23.51 27.79 -0.61
N LEU A 77 23.70 27.54 -1.91
CA LEU A 77 24.81 27.63 -2.87
C LEU A 77 24.20 28.14 -4.21
N GLY A 78 24.83 28.99 -5.01
CA GLY A 78 25.94 28.64 -5.89
C GLY A 78 25.46 28.55 -7.35
N ASN A 79 25.70 29.61 -8.13
CA ASN A 79 25.47 29.69 -9.57
C ASN A 79 26.09 28.49 -10.31
N VAL A 80 25.33 27.80 -11.15
CA VAL A 80 25.88 27.00 -12.25
C VAL A 80 25.16 27.40 -13.53
N LYS A 81 25.95 27.88 -14.50
CA LYS A 81 25.55 28.15 -15.88
C LYS A 81 24.82 26.94 -16.46
N ALA A 82 23.64 27.18 -17.05
CA ALA A 82 23.03 26.21 -17.95
C ALA A 82 23.88 26.11 -19.22
N GLU A 83 24.60 25.01 -19.38
CA GLU A 83 25.17 24.64 -20.67
C GLU A 83 24.02 24.31 -21.63
N HIS A 84 24.03 24.96 -22.79
CA HIS A 84 23.10 24.72 -23.88
C HIS A 84 23.35 23.32 -24.45
N GLY A 85 22.44 22.36 -24.22
CA GLY A 85 22.48 21.04 -24.86
C GLY A 85 21.90 19.86 -24.07
N ALA A 86 21.52 20.02 -22.80
CA ALA A 86 21.00 18.90 -22.01
C ALA A 86 19.56 18.52 -22.40
N HIS A 87 19.35 17.24 -22.74
CA HIS A 87 18.03 16.67 -23.02
C HIS A 87 17.09 16.83 -21.82
N PRO A 88 15.78 17.08 -22.00
CA PRO A 88 14.85 17.34 -20.89
C PRO A 88 14.80 16.24 -19.80
N SER A 89 15.15 14.99 -20.15
CA SER A 89 15.28 13.89 -19.17
C SER A 89 16.41 14.12 -18.15
N MET A 90 17.45 14.88 -18.51
CA MET A 90 18.66 15.07 -17.72
C MET A 90 18.57 16.21 -16.71
N ALA A 91 17.61 17.14 -16.87
CA ALA A 91 17.47 18.30 -15.98
C ALA A 91 16.98 17.93 -14.57
N PHE A 92 16.48 16.71 -14.37
CA PHE A 92 15.85 16.26 -13.12
C PHE A 92 16.80 15.65 -12.09
N PHE A 93 18.08 15.41 -12.43
CA PHE A 93 19.03 14.77 -11.52
C PHE A 93 19.35 15.61 -10.27
N GLN A 94 18.99 16.90 -10.22
CA GLN A 94 19.56 17.81 -9.23
C GLN A 94 18.76 18.08 -7.96
N ASN A 95 17.45 17.78 -7.81
CA ASN A 95 16.78 18.22 -6.56
C ASN A 95 15.51 17.51 -6.02
N ARG A 96 15.03 16.38 -6.55
CA ARG A 96 13.88 15.64 -5.95
C ARG A 96 13.94 14.11 -6.04
N SER A 97 14.86 13.55 -6.82
CA SER A 97 14.90 12.14 -7.19
C SER A 97 15.63 11.24 -6.19
N LEU A 98 16.49 11.78 -5.32
CA LEU A 98 17.30 10.98 -4.39
C LEU A 98 16.46 10.17 -3.40
N SER A 99 15.39 10.75 -2.83
CA SER A 99 14.57 10.03 -1.85
C SER A 99 13.80 8.84 -2.44
N LEU A 100 13.32 8.92 -3.68
CA LEU A 100 12.69 7.80 -4.40
C LEU A 100 13.71 6.72 -4.77
N VAL A 101 14.93 7.13 -5.07
CA VAL A 101 16.02 6.25 -5.42
C VAL A 101 16.51 5.46 -4.21
N ASP A 102 16.83 6.13 -3.11
CA ASP A 102 17.30 5.50 -1.86
C ASP A 102 16.29 4.52 -1.24
N MET A 103 15.03 4.66 -1.62
CA MET A 103 13.91 3.88 -1.14
C MET A 103 13.68 2.57 -1.89
N TYR A 104 13.93 2.56 -3.21
CA TYR A 104 13.69 1.41 -4.08
C TYR A 104 14.99 0.74 -4.55
N ILE A 105 16.16 1.35 -4.27
CA ILE A 105 17.43 0.63 -4.31
C ILE A 105 17.51 -0.22 -3.04
N ASP A 106 17.00 -1.44 -3.14
CA ASP A 106 17.39 -2.48 -2.20
C ASP A 106 18.81 -2.94 -2.58
N THR A 107 19.81 -2.51 -1.82
CA THR A 107 21.20 -2.97 -1.97
C THR A 107 21.43 -4.29 -1.26
N SER A 108 20.39 -4.89 -0.65
CA SER A 108 20.51 -6.22 -0.07
C SER A 108 20.51 -7.29 -1.18
N GLU A 109 21.49 -8.18 -1.10
CA GLU A 109 21.54 -9.37 -1.96
C GLU A 109 20.27 -10.19 -1.74
N PRO A 110 19.53 -10.56 -2.80
CA PRO A 110 18.29 -11.32 -2.66
C PRO A 110 18.56 -12.63 -1.91
N THR A 111 17.89 -12.83 -0.77
CA THR A 111 18.06 -14.02 0.07
C THR A 111 17.63 -15.32 -0.62
N GLU A 112 16.87 -15.21 -1.71
CA GLU A 112 16.38 -16.31 -2.53
C GLU A 112 16.36 -15.86 -4.00
N ASN A 113 16.95 -16.67 -4.89
CA ASN A 113 16.90 -16.41 -6.33
C ASN A 113 15.52 -16.81 -6.87
N VAL A 114 14.70 -15.83 -7.25
CA VAL A 114 13.38 -16.05 -7.85
C VAL A 114 13.34 -15.70 -9.35
N GLY A 115 14.52 -15.70 -9.99
CA GLY A 115 14.70 -15.52 -11.42
C GLY A 115 14.95 -14.08 -11.85
N GLN A 116 14.97 -13.86 -13.17
CA GLN A 116 15.25 -12.55 -13.77
C GLN A 116 14.22 -12.23 -14.86
N ILE A 117 13.88 -10.95 -15.01
CA ILE A 117 12.96 -10.45 -16.04
C ILE A 117 13.69 -9.53 -17.01
N GLN A 118 13.37 -9.67 -18.31
CA GLN A 118 13.81 -8.81 -19.39
C GLN A 118 12.66 -7.95 -19.92
N PHE A 119 12.91 -6.65 -20.03
CA PHE A 119 11.97 -5.69 -20.58
C PHE A 119 12.70 -4.55 -21.25
N SER A 120 12.02 -3.82 -22.14
CA SER A 120 12.53 -2.58 -22.70
C SER A 120 11.58 -1.42 -22.45
N MET A 121 12.13 -0.21 -22.38
CA MET A 121 11.36 1.02 -22.20
C MET A 121 11.78 2.06 -23.21
N GLU A 122 10.82 2.70 -23.86
CA GLU A 122 11.06 3.84 -24.75
C GLU A 122 10.04 4.93 -24.41
N TYR A 123 10.42 6.19 -24.56
CA TYR A 123 9.49 7.30 -24.38
C TYR A 123 9.36 8.10 -25.67
N ASN A 124 8.13 8.17 -26.20
CA ASN A 124 7.82 9.03 -27.32
C ASN A 124 7.50 10.44 -26.78
N PHE A 125 8.42 11.38 -26.98
CA PHE A 125 8.26 12.77 -26.56
C PHE A 125 7.13 13.52 -27.29
N ASN A 126 6.85 13.15 -28.53
CA ASN A 126 5.82 13.82 -29.34
C ASN A 126 4.41 13.41 -28.90
N GLU A 127 4.22 12.12 -28.61
CA GLU A 127 2.93 11.57 -28.17
C GLU A 127 2.76 11.57 -26.64
N MET A 128 3.82 11.91 -25.91
CA MET A 128 3.90 11.82 -24.45
C MET A 128 3.56 10.41 -23.94
N THR A 129 4.15 9.39 -24.57
CA THR A 129 3.81 7.98 -24.35
C THR A 129 5.02 7.19 -23.87
N LEU A 130 4.92 6.55 -22.70
CA LEU A 130 5.85 5.49 -22.31
C LEU A 130 5.43 4.19 -22.99
N ILE A 131 6.37 3.59 -23.72
CA ILE A 131 6.26 2.30 -24.39
C ILE A 131 7.06 1.30 -23.56
N LEU A 132 6.36 0.39 -22.88
CA LEU A 132 6.97 -0.67 -22.08
C LEU A 132 6.78 -2.00 -22.79
N ARG A 133 7.85 -2.71 -23.10
CA ARG A 133 7.78 -4.06 -23.68
C ARG A 133 8.27 -5.09 -22.68
N ILE A 134 7.38 -5.97 -22.23
CA ILE A 134 7.73 -7.13 -21.41
C ILE A 134 8.15 -8.27 -22.35
N MET A 135 9.42 -8.63 -22.32
CA MET A 135 10.00 -9.54 -23.32
C MET A 135 9.94 -10.99 -22.83
N GLN A 136 10.68 -11.31 -21.77
CA GLN A 136 10.82 -12.68 -21.27
C GLN A 136 11.29 -12.68 -19.82
N ALA A 137 11.22 -13.84 -19.16
CA ALA A 137 11.91 -14.11 -17.90
C ALA A 137 12.67 -15.42 -17.98
N LYS A 138 13.59 -15.65 -17.05
CA LYS A 138 14.36 -16.89 -16.94
C LYS A 138 14.56 -17.28 -15.48
N GLU A 139 14.76 -18.58 -15.28
CA GLU A 139 15.11 -19.17 -13.98
C GLU A 139 14.04 -18.87 -12.91
N LEU A 140 12.77 -18.82 -13.34
CA LEU A 140 11.67 -18.71 -12.38
C LEU A 140 11.57 -20.01 -11.55
N PRO A 141 11.21 -19.93 -10.26
CA PRO A 141 10.96 -21.12 -9.46
C PRO A 141 9.68 -21.82 -9.92
N ALA A 142 9.67 -23.15 -9.79
CA ALA A 142 8.45 -23.96 -9.91
C ALA A 142 7.55 -23.71 -8.70
N LYS A 143 6.31 -23.30 -8.94
CA LYS A 143 5.29 -23.08 -7.91
C LYS A 143 4.20 -24.15 -7.94
N ASP A 144 3.97 -24.77 -9.10
CA ASP A 144 3.08 -25.92 -9.23
C ASP A 144 3.74 -27.24 -8.79
N LEU A 145 2.88 -28.17 -8.35
CA LEU A 145 3.24 -29.59 -8.15
C LEU A 145 3.77 -30.27 -9.41
N SER A 146 3.52 -29.69 -10.59
CA SER A 146 4.01 -30.17 -11.88
C SER A 146 5.53 -30.01 -12.06
N GLY A 147 6.19 -29.29 -11.15
CA GLY A 147 7.60 -28.92 -11.30
C GLY A 147 7.83 -27.75 -12.27
N THR A 148 6.77 -27.03 -12.65
CA THR A 148 6.82 -25.81 -13.47
C THR A 148 5.96 -24.70 -12.85
N SER A 149 5.74 -23.62 -13.60
CA SER A 149 4.82 -22.54 -13.26
C SER A 149 4.07 -22.12 -14.53
N ASP A 150 2.94 -21.45 -14.37
CA ASP A 150 2.13 -20.78 -15.37
C ASP A 150 2.30 -19.23 -15.29
N PRO A 151 3.49 -18.67 -15.59
CA PRO A 151 3.79 -17.28 -15.25
C PRO A 151 3.07 -16.22 -16.09
N TYR A 152 2.70 -15.12 -15.44
CA TYR A 152 2.30 -13.84 -16.05
C TYR A 152 2.88 -12.65 -15.27
N VAL A 153 2.95 -11.48 -15.89
CA VAL A 153 3.47 -10.25 -15.29
C VAL A 153 2.35 -9.24 -15.12
N ARG A 154 2.20 -8.74 -13.90
CA ARG A 154 1.38 -7.57 -13.58
C ARG A 154 2.26 -6.33 -13.58
N VAL A 155 1.83 -5.31 -14.30
CA VAL A 155 2.51 -4.04 -14.49
C VAL A 155 1.72 -2.93 -13.79
N THR A 156 2.39 -2.11 -12.99
CA THR A 156 1.79 -0.97 -12.29
C THR A 156 2.74 0.23 -12.31
N LEU A 157 2.22 1.44 -12.56
CA LEU A 157 2.97 2.69 -12.42
C LEU A 157 2.63 3.37 -11.09
N LEU A 158 3.44 3.10 -10.07
CA LEU A 158 3.23 3.66 -8.73
C LEU A 158 3.39 5.19 -8.71
N PRO A 159 2.64 5.92 -7.85
CA PRO A 159 1.72 5.42 -6.81
C PRO A 159 0.35 4.95 -7.29
N ASP A 160 0.07 4.92 -8.59
CA ASP A 160 -1.24 4.54 -9.08
C ASP A 160 -1.44 3.01 -8.99
N LYS A 161 -1.88 2.55 -7.82
CA LYS A 161 -2.17 1.14 -7.54
C LYS A 161 -3.45 0.64 -8.21
N LYS A 162 -4.27 1.52 -8.82
CA LYS A 162 -5.58 1.16 -9.40
C LYS A 162 -5.43 0.62 -10.81
N HIS A 163 -4.60 1.26 -11.63
CA HIS A 163 -4.40 0.86 -13.01
C HIS A 163 -3.33 -0.23 -13.09
N LYS A 164 -3.80 -1.45 -13.37
CA LYS A 164 -2.97 -2.64 -13.51
C LYS A 164 -3.14 -3.18 -14.93
N LEU A 165 -2.02 -3.50 -15.56
CA LEU A 165 -2.00 -4.21 -16.84
C LEU A 165 -1.35 -5.57 -16.60
N GLU A 166 -1.77 -6.58 -17.35
CA GLU A 166 -1.28 -7.94 -17.20
C GLU A 166 -0.90 -8.51 -18.56
N THR A 167 0.21 -9.25 -18.60
CA THR A 167 0.56 -10.05 -19.78
C THR A 167 -0.34 -11.29 -19.86
N LYS A 168 -0.29 -11.98 -21.00
CA LYS A 168 -0.86 -13.32 -21.09
C LYS A 168 -0.11 -14.30 -20.18
N ILE A 169 -0.84 -15.31 -19.72
CA ILE A 169 -0.31 -16.45 -18.98
C ILE A 169 0.46 -17.36 -19.94
N LYS A 170 1.66 -17.79 -19.55
CA LYS A 170 2.44 -18.79 -20.29
C LYS A 170 2.44 -20.08 -19.50
N ARG A 171 1.82 -21.13 -20.04
CA ARG A 171 1.65 -22.39 -19.31
C ARG A 171 2.96 -23.18 -19.19
N ARG A 172 3.18 -23.80 -18.03
CA ARG A 172 4.20 -24.81 -17.74
C ARG A 172 5.60 -24.44 -18.22
N THR A 173 6.09 -23.28 -17.80
CA THR A 173 7.41 -22.79 -18.17
C THR A 173 8.07 -21.97 -17.07
N LEU A 174 9.37 -22.17 -16.89
CA LEU A 174 10.22 -21.35 -16.01
C LEU A 174 11.02 -20.29 -16.78
N HIS A 175 10.86 -20.27 -18.12
CA HIS A 175 11.51 -19.34 -19.04
C HIS A 175 10.48 -18.74 -20.02
N PRO A 176 9.45 -18.02 -19.52
CA PRO A 176 8.38 -17.51 -20.35
C PRO A 176 8.86 -16.42 -21.32
N LYS A 177 8.27 -16.42 -22.52
CA LYS A 177 8.43 -15.36 -23.54
C LYS A 177 7.08 -14.74 -23.82
N TRP A 178 6.90 -13.49 -23.40
CA TRP A 178 5.66 -12.71 -23.59
C TRP A 178 5.72 -11.88 -24.86
N HIS A 179 6.76 -11.04 -24.99
CA HIS A 179 6.90 -10.05 -26.05
C HIS A 179 5.67 -9.14 -26.20
N GLU A 180 5.08 -8.72 -25.07
CA GLU A 180 3.89 -7.89 -25.03
C GLU A 180 4.28 -6.43 -24.74
N THR A 181 3.63 -5.50 -25.44
CA THR A 181 3.90 -4.05 -25.33
C THR A 181 2.72 -3.34 -24.72
N PHE A 182 2.99 -2.53 -23.70
CA PHE A 182 2.05 -1.68 -23.00
C PHE A 182 2.36 -0.20 -23.29
N TYR A 183 1.31 0.58 -23.50
CA TYR A 183 1.40 2.00 -23.79
C TYR A 183 0.77 2.79 -22.64
N PHE A 184 1.54 3.72 -22.07
CA PHE A 184 1.06 4.68 -21.09
C PHE A 184 1.04 6.06 -21.75
N GLU A 185 -0.07 6.35 -22.43
CA GLU A 185 -0.29 7.57 -23.20
C GLU A 185 -0.58 8.78 -22.29
N GLY A 186 -0.28 9.99 -22.77
CA GLY A 186 -0.61 11.23 -22.08
C GLY A 186 0.13 11.43 -20.75
N PHE A 187 1.34 10.86 -20.62
CA PHE A 187 2.22 11.02 -19.47
C PHE A 187 3.39 11.96 -19.81
N PRO A 188 3.36 13.25 -19.41
CA PRO A 188 4.50 14.14 -19.58
C PRO A 188 5.75 13.60 -18.87
N ILE A 189 6.94 13.78 -19.46
CA ILE A 189 8.20 13.22 -18.97
C ILE A 189 8.48 13.58 -17.50
N GLN A 190 8.17 14.82 -17.09
CA GLN A 190 8.36 15.30 -15.71
C GLN A 190 7.48 14.54 -14.71
N LYS A 191 6.27 14.16 -15.12
CA LYS A 191 5.36 13.35 -14.31
C LYS A 191 5.76 11.88 -14.33
N LEU A 192 6.33 11.41 -15.44
CA LEU A 192 6.82 10.03 -15.57
C LEU A 192 8.02 9.77 -14.68
N GLN A 193 8.99 10.69 -14.64
CA GLN A 193 10.19 10.57 -13.80
C GLN A 193 9.89 10.55 -12.30
N SER A 194 8.72 11.02 -11.86
CA SER A 194 8.26 10.88 -10.47
C SER A 194 7.56 9.55 -10.18
N ARG A 195 7.57 8.58 -11.12
CA ARG A 195 6.90 7.28 -10.98
C ARG A 195 7.91 6.17 -10.77
N VAL A 196 7.40 5.06 -10.23
CA VAL A 196 8.14 3.81 -10.11
C VAL A 196 7.37 2.76 -10.90
N LEU A 197 8.06 2.14 -11.86
CA LEU A 197 7.53 0.99 -12.57
C LEU A 197 7.67 -0.23 -11.66
N HIS A 198 6.54 -0.85 -11.34
CA HIS A 198 6.48 -2.10 -10.58
C HIS A 198 6.09 -3.24 -11.53
N LEU A 199 6.98 -4.22 -11.65
CA LEU A 199 6.74 -5.45 -12.38
C LEU A 199 6.66 -6.60 -11.38
N HIS A 200 5.52 -7.27 -11.33
CA HIS A 200 5.27 -8.35 -10.40
C HIS A 200 4.91 -9.62 -11.15
N VAL A 201 5.76 -10.64 -11.03
CA VAL A 201 5.56 -11.95 -11.68
C VAL A 201 4.76 -12.86 -10.75
N PHE A 202 3.69 -13.43 -11.28
CA PHE A 202 2.81 -14.38 -10.62
C PHE A 202 2.80 -15.71 -11.36
N ASP A 203 2.56 -16.77 -10.62
CA ASP A 203 2.12 -18.06 -11.10
C ASP A 203 0.59 -18.11 -11.10
N TYR A 204 -0.02 -18.45 -12.24
CA TYR A 204 -1.48 -18.51 -12.36
C TYR A 204 -2.02 -19.83 -11.83
N ASP A 205 -3.00 -19.74 -10.94
CA ASP A 205 -3.67 -20.90 -10.36
C ASP A 205 -5.16 -20.96 -10.74
N ARG A 206 -5.61 -22.11 -11.23
CA ARG A 206 -7.03 -22.26 -11.62
C ARG A 206 -7.99 -22.34 -10.43
N PHE A 207 -7.54 -22.94 -9.34
CA PHE A 207 -8.40 -23.31 -8.20
C PHE A 207 -7.96 -22.69 -6.86
N SER A 208 -6.87 -21.92 -6.88
CA SER A 208 -6.30 -21.21 -5.72
C SER A 208 -6.02 -19.75 -6.08
N ARG A 209 -5.45 -19.00 -5.15
CA ARG A 209 -4.95 -17.66 -5.43
C ARG A 209 -3.60 -17.77 -6.12
N ASP A 210 -3.38 -16.96 -7.14
CA ASP A 210 -2.12 -16.87 -7.86
C ASP A 210 -0.92 -16.67 -6.92
N ASP A 211 0.12 -17.47 -7.15
CA ASP A 211 1.31 -17.48 -6.34
C ASP A 211 2.31 -16.42 -6.82
N SER A 212 2.51 -15.38 -6.02
CA SER A 212 3.60 -14.43 -6.28
C SER A 212 4.95 -15.14 -6.36
N ILE A 213 5.62 -15.00 -7.51
CA ILE A 213 6.97 -15.51 -7.75
C ILE A 213 8.01 -14.49 -7.26
N GLY A 214 7.93 -13.26 -7.76
CA GLY A 214 8.87 -12.20 -7.42
C GLY A 214 8.54 -10.89 -8.10
N GLU A 215 9.15 -9.80 -7.63
CA GLU A 215 8.89 -8.45 -8.10
C GLU A 215 10.15 -7.63 -8.30
N VAL A 216 10.04 -6.55 -9.08
CA VAL A 216 11.08 -5.54 -9.23
C VAL A 216 10.45 -4.16 -9.30
N HIS A 217 11.12 -3.18 -8.71
CA HIS A 217 10.75 -1.77 -8.71
C HIS A 217 11.82 -0.97 -9.45
N ILE A 218 11.40 -0.13 -10.39
CA ILE A 218 12.30 0.70 -11.20
C ILE A 218 11.86 2.15 -11.10
N PRO A 219 12.58 2.99 -10.32
CA PRO A 219 12.38 4.42 -10.33
C PRO A 219 12.66 4.98 -11.73
N LEU A 220 11.64 5.56 -12.37
CA LEU A 220 11.77 6.02 -13.75
C LEU A 220 12.63 7.28 -13.89
N CYS A 221 12.98 7.95 -12.78
CA CYS A 221 13.98 9.01 -12.77
C CYS A 221 15.40 8.52 -13.08
N GLN A 222 15.70 7.22 -12.92
CA GLN A 222 17.02 6.65 -13.21
C GLN A 222 17.16 6.18 -14.65
N VAL A 223 16.07 6.17 -15.41
CA VAL A 223 16.06 5.70 -16.79
C VAL A 223 16.33 6.89 -17.69
N ASP A 224 17.40 6.83 -18.48
CA ASP A 224 17.62 7.85 -19.51
C ASP A 224 16.80 7.56 -20.76
N PHE A 225 15.67 8.24 -20.89
CA PHE A 225 14.80 8.15 -22.05
C PHE A 225 15.32 8.89 -23.30
N SER A 226 16.52 9.46 -23.26
CA SER A 226 17.16 10.01 -24.48
C SER A 226 17.63 8.92 -25.44
N GLU A 227 17.94 7.72 -24.91
CA GLU A 227 18.37 6.56 -25.68
C GLU A 227 17.18 5.75 -26.22
N LYS A 228 17.25 5.34 -27.50
CA LYS A 228 16.15 4.60 -28.16
C LYS A 228 16.08 3.11 -27.81
N ASN A 229 17.10 2.55 -27.13
CA ASN A 229 17.23 1.10 -26.93
C ASN A 229 17.50 0.72 -25.46
N ASN A 230 16.68 1.22 -24.54
CA ASN A 230 16.79 0.84 -23.13
C ASN A 230 16.20 -0.56 -22.86
N THR A 231 17.01 -1.59 -23.03
CA THR A 231 16.67 -2.98 -22.67
C THR A 231 17.39 -3.39 -21.38
N PHE A 232 16.63 -3.90 -20.42
CA PHE A 232 17.13 -4.23 -19.09
C PHE A 232 16.92 -5.70 -18.78
N TRP A 233 17.91 -6.29 -18.09
CA TRP A 233 17.73 -7.48 -17.27
C TRP A 233 17.75 -7.07 -15.81
N LYS A 234 16.74 -7.48 -15.04
CA LYS A 234 16.69 -7.25 -13.60
C LYS A 234 16.39 -8.55 -12.87
N ALA A 235 17.11 -8.78 -11.77
CA ALA A 235 16.77 -9.84 -10.83
C ALA A 235 15.41 -9.52 -10.19
N LEU A 236 14.61 -10.57 -10.00
CA LEU A 236 13.38 -10.49 -9.23
C LEU A 236 13.71 -10.71 -7.76
N HIS A 237 13.03 -9.98 -6.89
CA HIS A 237 13.09 -10.16 -5.45
C HIS A 237 11.86 -10.94 -4.98
N PRO A 238 11.99 -11.90 -4.06
CA PRO A 238 10.84 -12.56 -3.47
C PRO A 238 9.94 -11.51 -2.81
N LEU A 239 8.63 -11.63 -2.99
CA LEU A 239 7.70 -10.77 -2.27
C LEU A 239 7.86 -11.05 -0.76
N GLU A 240 8.21 -10.03 0.03
CA GLU A 240 8.32 -10.14 1.48
C GLU A 240 6.93 -10.37 2.11
N LYS A 241 6.38 -11.58 1.97
CA LYS A 241 5.06 -11.96 2.48
C LYS A 241 5.04 -12.08 4.02
N ASN A 242 6.20 -12.22 4.66
CA ASN A 242 6.29 -12.63 6.08
C ASN A 242 7.02 -11.66 7.02
N LYS A 243 7.48 -10.50 6.54
CA LYS A 243 8.13 -9.48 7.38
C LYS A 243 7.19 -8.28 7.55
N CYS A 244 6.17 -8.44 8.39
CA CYS A 244 5.29 -7.33 8.77
C CYS A 244 5.91 -6.44 9.87
N GLY A 245 7.07 -6.84 10.41
CA GLY A 245 7.72 -6.24 11.56
C GLY A 245 7.38 -6.95 12.88
N GLU A 246 7.83 -6.34 13.97
CA GLU A 246 7.60 -6.85 15.33
C GLU A 246 6.96 -5.75 16.19
N ILE A 247 6.15 -6.16 17.16
CA ILE A 247 5.43 -5.29 18.09
C ILE A 247 5.77 -5.68 19.53
N LEU A 248 6.09 -4.69 20.37
CA LEU A 248 6.30 -4.85 21.80
C LEU A 248 5.04 -4.46 22.55
N THR A 249 4.47 -5.41 23.29
CA THR A 249 3.24 -5.20 24.07
C THR A 249 3.45 -5.50 25.54
N SER A 250 2.75 -4.76 26.40
CA SER A 250 2.59 -5.04 27.83
C SER A 250 1.16 -5.44 28.11
N LEU A 251 0.96 -6.55 28.82
CA LEU A 251 -0.33 -7.04 29.28
C LEU A 251 -0.39 -7.08 30.80
N MET A 252 -1.49 -6.62 31.36
CA MET A 252 -1.76 -6.73 32.79
C MET A 252 -3.26 -6.95 33.01
N TYR A 253 -3.59 -7.91 33.86
CA TYR A 253 -4.96 -8.16 34.28
C TYR A 253 -5.09 -8.00 35.80
N GLN A 254 -6.10 -7.24 36.22
CA GLN A 254 -6.45 -7.03 37.61
C GLN A 254 -7.85 -7.63 37.88
N PRO A 255 -7.93 -8.85 38.46
CA PRO A 255 -9.21 -9.52 38.69
C PRO A 255 -10.16 -8.75 39.61
N SER A 256 -9.64 -8.05 40.63
CA SER A 256 -10.45 -7.36 41.63
C SER A 256 -11.30 -6.21 41.06
N THR A 257 -10.86 -5.64 39.93
CA THR A 257 -11.55 -4.53 39.24
C THR A 257 -12.00 -4.94 37.84
N SER A 258 -11.84 -6.22 37.47
CA SER A 258 -12.11 -6.71 36.11
C SER A 258 -11.38 -5.92 35.01
N GLN A 259 -10.19 -5.38 35.29
CA GLN A 259 -9.49 -4.52 34.33
C GLN A 259 -8.42 -5.30 33.56
N LEU A 260 -8.55 -5.32 32.24
CA LEU A 260 -7.53 -5.79 31.30
C LEU A 260 -6.86 -4.58 30.64
N THR A 261 -5.58 -4.39 30.89
CA THR A 261 -4.79 -3.32 30.29
C THR A 261 -3.82 -3.88 29.26
N LEU A 262 -3.87 -3.35 28.04
CA LEU A 262 -2.89 -3.57 26.99
C LEU A 262 -2.17 -2.25 26.72
N THR A 263 -0.84 -2.26 26.79
CA THR A 263 -0.01 -1.16 26.31
C THR A 263 0.76 -1.61 25.08
N VAL A 264 0.59 -0.91 23.97
CA VAL A 264 1.45 -1.05 22.80
C VAL A 264 2.59 -0.05 22.94
N ILE A 265 3.78 -0.56 23.23
CA ILE A 265 4.94 0.29 23.57
C ILE A 265 5.56 0.82 22.29
N LYS A 266 6.05 -0.07 21.43
CA LYS A 266 6.69 0.28 20.16
C LYS A 266 6.66 -0.85 19.15
N CYS A 267 6.92 -0.53 17.89
CA CYS A 267 7.19 -1.52 16.85
C CYS A 267 8.59 -1.33 16.29
N ARG A 268 9.10 -2.36 15.61
CA ARG A 268 10.33 -2.27 14.84
C ARG A 268 10.25 -3.03 13.53
N ASN A 269 11.02 -2.59 12.54
CA ASN A 269 11.12 -3.20 11.22
C ASN A 269 9.74 -3.42 10.57
N LEU A 270 8.83 -2.46 10.74
CA LEU A 270 7.52 -2.52 10.09
C LEU A 270 7.70 -2.56 8.57
N LYS A 271 6.76 -3.22 7.89
CA LYS A 271 6.74 -3.25 6.44
C LYS A 271 6.39 -1.86 5.89
N ALA A 272 7.22 -1.35 4.99
CA ALA A 272 6.91 -0.17 4.21
C ALA A 272 5.70 -0.43 3.31
N LYS A 273 4.72 0.47 3.40
CA LYS A 273 3.46 0.40 2.64
C LYS A 273 3.24 1.61 1.75
N ASP A 274 3.87 2.72 2.13
CA ASP A 274 3.92 3.93 1.33
C ASP A 274 5.00 3.85 0.26
N ILE A 275 4.76 4.59 -0.82
CA ILE A 275 5.76 4.91 -1.84
C ILE A 275 6.88 5.83 -1.34
N ASN A 276 6.97 6.09 -0.03
CA ASN A 276 8.10 6.75 0.61
C ASN A 276 9.08 5.74 1.25
N GLY A 277 8.82 4.43 1.10
CA GLY A 277 9.58 3.32 1.70
C GLY A 277 9.47 3.26 3.20
N LYS A 278 8.47 3.94 3.75
CA LYS A 278 8.07 3.89 5.13
C LYS A 278 6.56 3.64 5.21
N SER A 279 5.99 4.00 6.34
CA SER A 279 4.58 3.96 6.65
C SER A 279 4.25 5.10 7.59
N ASP A 280 2.96 5.39 7.69
CA ASP A 280 2.33 6.24 8.69
C ASP A 280 1.57 5.35 9.69
N PRO A 281 2.27 4.56 10.54
CA PRO A 281 1.64 3.52 11.34
C PRO A 281 0.74 4.06 12.47
N TYR A 282 -0.40 3.39 12.66
CA TYR A 282 -1.25 3.54 13.84
C TYR A 282 -1.80 2.19 14.31
N VAL A 283 -2.11 2.10 15.59
CA VAL A 283 -2.60 0.87 16.23
C VAL A 283 -4.12 0.86 16.23
N LYS A 284 -4.70 -0.30 15.92
CA LYS A 284 -6.13 -0.60 16.08
C LYS A 284 -6.27 -1.83 16.98
N VAL A 285 -6.88 -1.67 18.14
CA VAL A 285 -7.15 -2.77 19.08
C VAL A 285 -8.65 -3.06 19.10
N TRP A 286 -9.02 -4.31 18.90
CA TRP A 286 -10.39 -4.80 19.07
C TRP A 286 -10.47 -5.80 20.21
N LEU A 287 -11.43 -5.60 21.11
CA LEU A 287 -11.86 -6.58 22.09
C LEU A 287 -12.93 -7.49 21.49
N TYR A 288 -12.77 -8.79 21.71
CA TYR A 288 -13.70 -9.83 21.33
C TYR A 288 -14.09 -10.67 22.54
N PHE A 289 -15.33 -11.14 22.54
CA PHE A 289 -15.77 -12.26 23.35
C PHE A 289 -16.34 -13.33 22.42
N GLY A 290 -15.66 -14.48 22.34
CA GLY A 290 -15.91 -15.45 21.28
C GLY A 290 -15.76 -14.80 19.90
N GLU A 291 -16.78 -14.91 19.05
CA GLU A 291 -16.77 -14.32 17.71
C GLU A 291 -17.27 -12.87 17.66
N LYS A 292 -17.84 -12.36 18.76
CA LYS A 292 -18.47 -11.05 18.80
C LYS A 292 -17.43 -9.96 19.04
N ARG A 293 -17.39 -8.96 18.13
CA ARG A 293 -16.66 -7.70 18.33
C ARG A 293 -17.38 -6.83 19.36
N ILE A 294 -16.65 -6.36 20.36
CA ILE A 294 -17.21 -5.65 21.50
C ILE A 294 -16.85 -4.18 21.46
N GLU A 295 -15.55 -3.89 21.49
CA GLU A 295 -15.04 -2.54 21.61
C GLU A 295 -13.79 -2.36 20.74
N LYS A 296 -13.62 -1.16 20.18
CA LYS A 296 -12.47 -0.76 19.37
C LYS A 296 -11.80 0.45 19.97
N LYS A 297 -10.47 0.40 20.11
CA LYS A 297 -9.63 1.56 20.45
C LYS A 297 -8.55 1.75 19.40
N LYS A 298 -8.13 2.99 19.18
CA LYS A 298 -7.10 3.35 18.19
C LYS A 298 -6.10 4.34 18.77
N SER A 299 -4.84 4.23 18.36
CA SER A 299 -3.82 5.23 18.68
C SER A 299 -3.88 6.42 17.72
N GLU A 300 -3.07 7.43 18.01
CA GLU A 300 -2.65 8.44 17.03
C GLU A 300 -1.75 7.81 15.95
N VAL A 301 -1.62 8.54 14.84
CA VAL A 301 -0.77 8.16 13.70
C VAL A 301 0.64 8.68 13.95
N GLN A 302 1.63 7.79 13.85
CA GLN A 302 3.03 8.17 13.81
C GLN A 302 3.46 8.27 12.35
N PHE A 303 3.91 9.44 11.90
CA PHE A 303 4.20 9.65 10.47
C PHE A 303 5.59 9.19 10.07
N CYS A 304 5.71 8.66 8.85
CA CYS A 304 6.96 8.43 8.13
C CYS A 304 8.00 7.63 8.95
N THR A 305 7.57 6.51 9.54
CA THR A 305 8.42 5.67 10.39
C THR A 305 8.10 4.18 10.27
N LEU A 306 9.14 3.34 10.33
CA LEU A 306 9.03 1.88 10.42
C LEU A 306 9.34 1.35 11.83
N ASN A 307 9.69 2.25 12.76
CA ASN A 307 10.03 1.94 14.15
C ASN A 307 9.28 2.89 15.11
N PRO A 308 7.94 2.95 15.05
CA PRO A 308 7.17 3.88 15.87
C PRO A 308 7.23 3.51 17.35
N GLU A 309 7.34 4.52 18.20
CA GLU A 309 7.07 4.41 19.64
C GLU A 309 5.68 4.99 19.92
N PHE A 310 4.78 4.14 20.39
CA PHE A 310 3.38 4.49 20.61
C PHE A 310 3.11 4.85 22.06
N ASN A 311 3.65 4.07 23.00
CA ASN A 311 3.30 4.14 24.43
C ASN A 311 1.78 4.24 24.65
N PHE A 312 1.02 3.55 23.79
CA PHE A 312 -0.43 3.66 23.71
C PHE A 312 -1.07 2.62 24.61
N SER A 313 -1.75 3.07 25.68
CA SER A 313 -2.39 2.20 26.65
C SER A 313 -3.90 2.19 26.49
N VAL A 314 -4.49 1.00 26.48
CA VAL A 314 -5.93 0.77 26.43
C VAL A 314 -6.35 -0.14 27.57
N MET A 315 -7.45 0.25 28.22
CA MET A 315 -8.06 -0.52 29.31
C MET A 315 -9.44 -1.01 28.87
N PHE A 316 -9.74 -2.27 29.15
CA PHE A 316 -11.03 -2.90 28.91
C PHE A 316 -11.56 -3.50 30.22
N GLU A 317 -12.87 -3.40 30.42
CA GLU A 317 -13.55 -4.08 31.51
C GLU A 317 -13.91 -5.50 31.07
N VAL A 318 -13.19 -6.48 31.61
CA VAL A 318 -13.32 -7.91 31.33
C VAL A 318 -13.51 -8.67 32.63
N PRO A 319 -14.76 -9.07 32.95
CA PRO A 319 -15.04 -9.92 34.10
C PRO A 319 -14.25 -11.23 34.05
N TRP A 320 -13.84 -11.73 35.21
CA TRP A 320 -13.00 -12.93 35.31
C TRP A 320 -13.66 -14.16 34.68
N GLU A 321 -14.97 -14.26 34.75
CA GLU A 321 -15.76 -15.36 34.18
C GLU A 321 -15.62 -15.42 32.65
N ARG A 322 -15.39 -14.27 32.02
CA ARG A 322 -15.32 -14.11 30.56
C ARG A 322 -13.90 -14.03 30.01
N ILE A 323 -12.88 -13.99 30.87
CA ILE A 323 -11.48 -13.86 30.45
C ILE A 323 -11.02 -15.01 29.53
N ARG A 324 -11.63 -16.20 29.66
CA ARG A 324 -11.32 -17.38 28.85
C ARG A 324 -11.81 -17.24 27.40
N GLU A 325 -12.87 -16.49 27.20
CA GLU A 325 -13.48 -16.20 25.88
C GLU A 325 -12.96 -14.88 25.30
N CYS A 326 -12.21 -14.11 26.11
CA CYS A 326 -11.66 -12.82 25.74
C CYS A 326 -10.51 -12.97 24.74
N GLN A 327 -10.53 -12.14 23.70
CA GLN A 327 -9.44 -12.01 22.74
C GLN A 327 -9.21 -10.54 22.40
N LEU A 328 -7.95 -10.15 22.27
CA LEU A 328 -7.53 -8.84 21.77
C LEU A 328 -6.89 -9.01 20.39
N ASN A 329 -7.53 -8.43 19.37
CA ASN A 329 -6.97 -8.31 18.04
C ASN A 329 -6.26 -6.97 17.91
N VAL A 330 -4.92 -7.00 17.85
CA VAL A 330 -4.07 -5.82 17.70
C VAL A 330 -3.58 -5.77 16.27
N THR A 331 -3.98 -4.75 15.51
CA THR A 331 -3.58 -4.55 14.11
C THR A 331 -2.77 -3.26 14.00
N ILE A 332 -1.59 -3.34 13.40
CA ILE A 332 -0.85 -2.18 12.94
C ILE A 332 -1.34 -1.86 11.53
N MET A 333 -1.84 -0.64 11.38
CA MET A 333 -2.38 -0.11 10.14
C MET A 333 -1.43 0.96 9.60
N ASP A 334 -1.37 1.10 8.29
CA ASP A 334 -0.74 2.22 7.60
C ASP A 334 -1.80 3.26 7.24
N HIS A 335 -1.53 4.54 7.52
CA HIS A 335 -2.45 5.62 7.19
C HIS A 335 -2.10 6.27 5.85
N ASP A 336 -2.81 5.88 4.80
CA ASP A 336 -2.68 6.53 3.50
C ASP A 336 -3.43 7.87 3.46
N LYS A 337 -2.72 8.96 3.14
CA LYS A 337 -3.35 10.29 2.89
C LYS A 337 -4.33 10.26 1.72
N VAL A 338 -4.08 9.40 0.74
CA VAL A 338 -4.88 9.24 -0.47
C VAL A 338 -5.08 7.75 -0.74
N GLY A 339 -6.26 7.24 -0.41
CA GLY A 339 -6.57 5.82 -0.60
C GLY A 339 -7.28 5.22 0.59
N ARG A 340 -7.21 3.89 0.71
CA ARG A 340 -7.76 3.14 1.83
C ARG A 340 -6.58 2.65 2.66
N ASN A 341 -6.57 3.00 3.95
CA ASN A 341 -5.60 2.51 4.93
C ASN A 341 -5.39 1.00 4.80
N GLU A 342 -4.13 0.59 4.69
CA GLU A 342 -3.73 -0.81 4.56
C GLU A 342 -3.33 -1.40 5.93
N ALA A 343 -3.55 -2.70 6.15
CA ALA A 343 -2.95 -3.38 7.29
C ALA A 343 -1.47 -3.68 7.00
N ILE A 344 -0.59 -3.36 7.95
CA ILE A 344 0.81 -3.77 7.95
C ILE A 344 0.92 -5.20 8.48
N GLY A 345 0.25 -5.47 9.60
CA GLY A 345 0.15 -6.80 10.18
C GLY A 345 -0.64 -6.80 11.48
N LYS A 346 -0.88 -7.98 12.03
CA LYS A 346 -1.69 -8.17 13.25
C LYS A 346 -1.13 -9.26 14.16
N ILE A 347 -1.53 -9.19 15.43
CA ILE A 347 -1.45 -10.28 16.40
C ILE A 347 -2.80 -10.45 17.09
N MET A 348 -3.08 -11.67 17.53
CA MET A 348 -4.23 -11.99 18.38
C MET A 348 -3.72 -12.52 19.71
N LEU A 349 -4.07 -11.81 20.79
CA LEU A 349 -3.74 -12.16 22.17
C LEU A 349 -4.99 -12.75 22.83
N GLY A 350 -4.86 -13.93 23.42
CA GLY A 350 -5.98 -14.67 24.00
C GLY A 350 -5.55 -16.09 24.32
N LYS A 351 -6.47 -16.90 24.88
CA LYS A 351 -6.21 -18.32 25.16
C LYS A 351 -5.85 -19.12 23.89
N ALA A 352 -6.47 -18.78 22.76
CA ALA A 352 -6.14 -19.29 21.44
C ALA A 352 -5.52 -18.16 20.61
N GLY A 353 -4.36 -17.67 21.06
CA GLY A 353 -3.66 -16.59 20.38
C GLY A 353 -3.23 -16.99 18.97
N SER A 354 -2.87 -16.00 18.15
CA SER A 354 -2.45 -16.24 16.76
C SER A 354 -1.19 -17.10 16.61
N GLY A 355 -0.49 -17.41 17.72
CA GLY A 355 0.74 -18.20 17.76
C GLY A 355 1.15 -18.55 19.19
N THR A 356 2.25 -19.28 19.31
CA THR A 356 2.77 -19.78 20.59
C THR A 356 3.24 -18.64 21.50
N SER A 357 3.91 -17.63 20.95
CA SER A 357 4.34 -16.43 21.67
C SER A 357 3.16 -15.68 22.28
N GLU A 358 2.11 -15.45 21.49
CA GLU A 358 0.91 -14.71 21.91
C GLU A 358 0.12 -15.47 22.97
N THR A 359 0.00 -16.79 22.81
CA THR A 359 -0.68 -17.66 23.76
C THR A 359 0.07 -17.73 25.09
N LYS A 360 1.41 -17.85 25.03
CA LYS A 360 2.27 -17.79 26.21
C LYS A 360 2.13 -16.45 26.93
N HIS A 361 2.17 -15.33 26.20
CA HIS A 361 2.04 -14.00 26.77
C HIS A 361 0.71 -13.82 27.53
N TRP A 362 -0.38 -14.32 26.95
CA TRP A 362 -1.67 -14.35 27.62
C TRP A 362 -1.67 -15.23 28.88
N SER A 363 -1.09 -16.43 28.81
CA SER A 363 -0.98 -17.32 29.97
C SER A 363 -0.13 -16.72 31.09
N ASP A 364 0.99 -16.07 30.74
CA ASP A 364 1.88 -15.40 31.68
C ASP A 364 1.16 -14.23 32.38
N MET A 365 0.35 -13.46 31.65
CA MET A 365 -0.51 -12.41 32.23
C MET A 365 -1.52 -12.97 33.24
N ILE A 366 -2.17 -14.10 32.92
CA ILE A 366 -3.17 -14.73 33.81
C ILE A 366 -2.51 -15.29 35.08
N THR A 367 -1.33 -15.90 34.95
CA THR A 367 -0.60 -16.49 36.09
C THR A 367 0.08 -15.44 36.98
N LYS A 368 0.29 -14.22 36.48
CA LYS A 368 0.90 -13.09 37.19
C LYS A 368 -0.08 -11.91 37.32
N PRO A 369 -1.17 -12.05 38.09
CA PRO A 369 -2.17 -11.00 38.22
C PRO A 369 -1.57 -9.72 38.82
N ARG A 370 -2.02 -8.55 38.34
CA ARG A 370 -1.53 -7.21 38.73
C ARG A 370 -0.07 -6.91 38.37
N GLN A 371 0.59 -7.78 37.59
CA GLN A 371 1.92 -7.53 37.07
C GLN A 371 1.86 -7.28 35.56
N ASN A 372 2.69 -6.35 35.10
CA ASN A 372 2.91 -6.15 33.68
C ASN A 372 3.80 -7.26 33.13
N VAL A 373 3.28 -8.00 32.15
CA VAL A 373 4.08 -8.91 31.34
C VAL A 373 4.37 -8.21 30.03
N VAL A 374 5.65 -8.09 29.66
CA VAL A 374 6.09 -7.39 28.46
C VAL A 374 6.72 -8.39 27.50
N GLN A 375 6.28 -8.40 26.24
CA GLN A 375 6.76 -9.37 25.27
C GLN A 375 6.74 -8.83 23.82
N TRP A 376 7.77 -9.17 23.06
CA TRP A 376 7.81 -8.98 21.61
C TRP A 376 6.99 -10.04 20.89
N HIS A 377 6.29 -9.64 19.84
CA HIS A 377 5.57 -10.54 18.93
C HIS A 377 5.89 -10.19 17.49
N ARG A 378 5.98 -11.20 16.64
CA ARG A 378 6.11 -11.01 15.19
C ARG A 378 4.73 -10.75 14.61
N LEU A 379 4.59 -9.66 13.88
CA LEU A 379 3.35 -9.33 13.18
C LEU A 379 3.10 -10.35 12.07
N LYS A 380 1.86 -10.80 11.96
CA LYS A 380 1.40 -11.71 10.90
C LYS A 380 0.64 -10.92 9.84
N PRO A 381 0.68 -11.36 8.57
CA PRO A 381 -0.15 -10.77 7.52
C PRO A 381 -1.64 -10.81 7.88
N GLU A 382 -2.42 -9.87 7.31
CA GLU A 382 -3.87 -9.84 7.48
C GLU A 382 -4.57 -11.07 6.86
#